data_AF-A0A8T1TH36-F1
#
_entry.id   AF-A0A8T1TH36-F1
#
_cell.length_a   1.000
_cell.length_b   1.000
_cell.length_c   1.000
_cell.angle_alpha   90.00
_cell.angle_beta   90.00
_cell.angle_gamma   90.00
#
_symmetry.space_group_name_H-M   'P 1'
#
loop_
_entity.id
_entity.type
_entity.pdbx_description
1 polymer ?
#
loop_
_entity_poly.entity_id
_entity_poly.type
_entity_poly.pdbx_seq_one_letter_code
_entity_poly.pdbx_strand_id
1 'polypeptide(L)'
;QCPEGYICVKAGRNPNYGYTSFDTFSWAFLSLFRLMTQDFWENLYQLTLRAAGKTYMIFFVLVIFLGSFYLINLILAVVAMAYEEQNQATMEEAEQKEAEFQQMLEQLKKQQEEAQ
;
A
#
# COMPACT_ATOMS: atom_id res chain seq x y z
N GLN A 1 1.89 25.14 -24.65
CA GLN A 1 2.06 25.69 -26.01
C GLN A 1 3.52 25.64 -26.37
N CYS A 2 3.84 25.45 -27.65
CA CYS A 2 5.20 25.52 -28.15
C CYS A 2 5.60 26.99 -28.36
N PRO A 3 6.90 27.33 -28.32
CA PRO A 3 7.39 28.67 -28.66
C PRO A 3 7.03 29.06 -30.11
N GLU A 4 7.09 30.35 -30.44
CA GLU A 4 6.87 30.82 -31.80
C GLU A 4 7.81 30.12 -32.80
N GLY A 5 7.27 29.75 -33.97
CA GLY A 5 8.00 28.99 -34.99
C GLY A 5 8.10 27.49 -34.74
N TYR A 6 7.59 26.96 -33.61
CA TYR A 6 7.58 25.53 -33.31
C TYR A 6 6.17 24.93 -33.34
N ILE A 7 6.06 23.72 -33.89
CA ILE A 7 4.83 22.93 -33.90
C ILE A 7 4.99 21.68 -33.03
N CYS A 8 3.89 21.25 -32.40
CA CYS A 8 3.86 20.00 -31.64
C CYS A 8 3.57 18.83 -32.59
N VAL A 9 4.43 17.82 -32.59
CA VAL A 9 4.29 16.61 -33.40
C VAL A 9 4.52 15.38 -32.52
N LYS A 10 3.78 14.29 -32.78
CA LYS A 10 3.98 13.00 -32.08
C LYS A 10 5.22 12.31 -32.66
N ALA A 11 6.39 12.67 -32.15
CA ALA A 11 7.67 12.10 -32.56
C ALA A 11 8.65 12.02 -31.38
N GLY A 12 9.58 11.06 -31.43
CA GLY A 12 10.66 10.90 -30.44
C GLY A 12 10.44 9.77 -29.43
N ARG A 13 11.28 9.75 -28.40
CA ARG A 13 11.23 8.76 -27.31
C ARG A 13 10.36 9.26 -26.16
N ASN A 14 9.75 8.33 -25.45
CA ASN A 14 8.97 8.64 -24.24
C ASN A 14 9.87 9.18 -23.12
N PRO A 15 9.34 10.05 -22.22
CA PRO A 15 10.10 10.62 -21.10
C PRO A 15 10.70 9.55 -20.16
N ASN A 16 11.67 9.97 -19.33
CA ASN A 16 12.27 9.14 -18.28
C ASN A 16 12.78 7.78 -18.81
N TYR A 17 13.67 7.83 -19.81
CA TYR A 17 14.24 6.64 -20.47
C TYR A 17 13.21 5.70 -21.12
N GLY A 18 12.01 6.21 -21.41
CA GLY A 18 10.93 5.45 -22.03
C GLY A 18 9.93 4.83 -21.03
N TYR A 19 10.21 4.93 -19.73
CA TYR A 19 9.39 4.30 -18.70
C TYR A 19 8.09 5.05 -18.38
N THR A 20 8.01 6.32 -18.76
CA THR A 20 6.79 7.12 -18.58
C THR A 20 6.01 7.17 -19.88
N SER A 21 5.05 6.24 -20.06
CA SER A 21 4.19 6.19 -21.24
C SER A 21 2.86 5.50 -20.99
N PHE A 22 1.88 5.80 -21.85
CA PHE A 22 0.57 5.14 -21.91
C PHE A 22 0.37 4.38 -23.23
N ASP A 23 1.45 4.11 -23.98
CA ASP A 23 1.36 3.51 -25.32
C ASP A 23 1.11 1.99 -25.28
N THR A 24 1.59 1.31 -24.23
CA THR A 24 1.38 -0.12 -24.02
C THR A 24 0.72 -0.38 -22.67
N PHE A 25 0.02 -1.50 -22.56
CA PHE A 25 -0.66 -1.88 -21.33
C PHE A 25 0.28 -1.93 -20.12
N SER A 26 1.46 -2.53 -20.26
CA SER A 26 2.41 -2.69 -19.14
C SER A 26 2.92 -1.35 -18.61
N TRP A 27 3.28 -0.40 -19.48
CA TRP A 27 3.75 0.92 -19.06
C TRP A 27 2.61 1.80 -18.53
N ALA A 28 1.40 1.66 -19.10
CA ALA A 28 0.21 2.31 -18.57
C ALA A 28 -0.13 1.78 -17.17
N PHE A 29 -0.04 0.47 -16.96
CA PHE A 29 -0.24 -0.17 -15.65
C PHE A 29 0.80 0.31 -14.64
N LEU A 30 2.08 0.37 -15.00
CA LEU A 30 3.13 0.92 -14.14
C LEU A 30 2.84 2.38 -13.77
N SER A 31 2.42 3.20 -14.75
CA SER A 31 2.06 4.59 -14.52
C SER A 31 0.85 4.73 -13.58
N LEU A 32 -0.17 3.88 -13.72
CA LEU A 32 -1.31 3.83 -12.82
C LEU A 32 -0.91 3.36 -11.41
N PHE A 33 -0.06 2.34 -11.30
CA PHE A 33 0.47 1.88 -10.02
C PHE A 33 1.20 2.99 -9.28
N ARG A 34 2.06 3.74 -9.99
CA ARG A 34 2.72 4.94 -9.47
C ARG A 34 1.73 6.01 -8.97
N LEU A 35 0.60 6.21 -9.67
CA LEU A 35 -0.46 7.12 -9.20
C LEU A 35 -1.13 6.60 -7.93
N MET A 36 -1.38 5.29 -7.83
CA MET A 36 -2.00 4.68 -6.67
C MET A 36 -1.14 4.81 -5.40
N THR A 37 0.17 4.62 -5.54
CA THR A 37 1.14 4.75 -4.44
C THR A 37 1.58 6.19 -4.17
N GLN A 38 1.12 7.15 -4.96
CA GLN A 38 1.51 8.56 -4.88
C GLN A 38 3.04 8.77 -4.99
N ASP A 39 3.73 7.94 -5.78
CA ASP A 39 5.17 8.03 -5.97
C ASP A 39 5.54 9.02 -7.10
N PHE A 40 6.08 10.19 -6.73
CA PHE A 40 6.46 11.27 -7.65
C PHE A 40 5.37 11.62 -8.69
N TRP A 41 4.10 11.40 -8.35
CA TRP A 41 2.97 11.40 -9.28
C TRP A 41 2.71 12.78 -9.91
N GLU A 42 3.11 13.86 -9.24
CA GLU A 42 2.94 15.23 -9.70
C GLU A 42 3.70 15.50 -11.00
N ASN A 43 4.85 14.84 -11.20
CA ASN A 43 5.60 14.94 -12.45
C ASN A 43 4.85 14.27 -13.60
N LEU A 44 4.28 13.08 -13.36
CA LEU A 44 3.44 12.38 -14.34
C LEU A 44 2.17 13.18 -14.68
N TYR A 45 1.55 13.78 -13.67
CA TYR A 45 0.41 14.69 -13.81
C TYR A 45 0.75 15.89 -14.71
N GLN A 46 1.84 16.60 -14.42
CA GLN A 46 2.26 17.77 -15.20
C GLN A 46 2.58 17.41 -16.65
N LEU A 47 3.31 16.30 -16.88
CA LEU A 47 3.62 15.82 -18.23
C LEU A 47 2.35 15.49 -19.02
N THR A 48 1.40 14.80 -18.39
CA THR A 48 0.15 14.40 -19.04
C THR A 48 -0.71 15.61 -19.38
N LEU A 49 -0.88 16.56 -18.45
CA LEU A 49 -1.66 17.78 -18.74
C LEU A 49 -1.00 18.68 -19.78
N ARG A 50 0.33 18.73 -19.81
CA ARG A 50 1.08 19.49 -20.83
C ARG A 50 0.90 18.89 -22.22
N ALA A 51 0.79 17.56 -22.32
CA ALA A 51 0.66 16.84 -23.58
C ALA A 51 -0.80 16.69 -24.06
N ALA A 52 -1.71 16.27 -23.19
CA ALA A 52 -3.09 15.93 -23.52
C ALA A 52 -4.09 17.08 -23.25
N GLY A 53 -3.75 18.01 -22.35
CA GLY A 53 -4.55 19.17 -22.02
C GLY A 53 -5.12 19.14 -20.59
N LYS A 54 -5.54 20.31 -20.11
CA LYS A 54 -5.95 20.54 -18.72
C LYS A 54 -7.24 19.82 -18.32
N THR A 55 -8.12 19.48 -19.26
CA THR A 55 -9.39 18.77 -18.96
C THR A 55 -9.15 17.39 -18.32
N TYR A 56 -8.02 16.75 -18.62
CA TYR A 56 -7.65 15.46 -18.04
C TYR A 56 -7.31 15.53 -16.54
N MET A 57 -7.35 16.70 -15.90
CA MET A 57 -7.31 16.82 -14.45
C MET A 57 -8.33 15.91 -13.75
N ILE A 58 -9.53 15.77 -14.32
CA ILE A 58 -10.60 14.95 -13.75
C ILE A 58 -10.16 13.49 -13.62
N PHE A 59 -9.43 12.95 -14.60
CA PHE A 59 -8.89 11.59 -14.55
C PHE A 59 -7.95 11.41 -13.35
N PHE A 60 -7.02 12.34 -13.14
CA PHE A 60 -6.09 12.25 -12.00
C PHE A 60 -6.79 12.39 -10.66
N VAL A 61 -7.77 13.29 -10.55
CA VAL A 61 -8.59 13.41 -9.33
C VAL A 61 -9.29 12.09 -9.04
N LEU A 62 -9.96 11.49 -10.02
CA LEU A 62 -10.64 10.21 -9.81
C LEU A 62 -9.68 9.08 -9.42
N VAL A 63 -8.53 8.95 -10.09
CA VAL A 63 -7.57 7.87 -9.80
C VAL A 63 -6.91 8.06 -8.43
N ILE A 64 -6.55 9.29 -8.05
CA ILE A 64 -5.91 9.55 -6.75
C ILE A 64 -6.93 9.40 -5.62
N PHE A 65 -8.13 9.97 -5.76
CA PHE A 65 -9.15 9.86 -4.72
C PHE A 65 -9.74 8.47 -4.61
N LEU A 66 -10.14 7.84 -5.71
CA LEU A 66 -10.74 6.50 -5.63
C LEU A 66 -9.66 5.43 -5.46
N GLY A 67 -8.56 5.50 -6.21
CA GLY A 67 -7.52 4.48 -6.19
C GLY A 67 -6.71 4.47 -4.90
N SER A 68 -6.16 5.61 -4.47
CA SER A 68 -5.31 5.65 -3.27
C SER A 68 -6.14 5.43 -2.00
N PHE A 69 -7.32 6.06 -1.85
CA PHE A 69 -8.14 5.81 -0.66
C PHE A 69 -8.63 4.37 -0.60
N TYR A 70 -9.08 3.78 -1.72
CA TYR A 70 -9.54 2.40 -1.73
C TYR A 70 -8.43 1.43 -1.34
N LEU A 71 -7.25 1.56 -1.96
CA LEU A 71 -6.12 0.67 -1.66
C LEU A 71 -5.60 0.85 -0.24
N ILE A 72 -5.41 2.08 0.23
CA ILE A 72 -4.95 2.35 1.60
C ILE A 72 -5.96 1.79 2.61
N ASN A 73 -7.26 2.04 2.41
CA ASN A 73 -8.28 1.54 3.33
C ASN A 73 -8.36 0.01 3.34
N LEU A 74 -8.19 -0.65 2.18
CA LEU A 74 -8.11 -2.10 2.14
C LEU A 74 -6.87 -2.65 2.85
N ILE A 75 -5.69 -2.06 2.61
CA ILE A 75 -4.45 -2.48 3.28
C ILE A 75 -4.59 -2.28 4.79
N LEU A 76 -5.09 -1.12 5.24
CA LEU A 76 -5.32 -0.85 6.66
C LEU A 76 -6.30 -1.85 7.27
N ALA A 77 -7.39 -2.19 6.58
CA ALA A 77 -8.35 -3.18 7.06
C ALA A 77 -7.70 -4.56 7.21
N VAL A 78 -6.92 -5.01 6.22
CA VAL A 78 -6.23 -6.30 6.26
C VAL A 78 -5.17 -6.34 7.37
N VAL A 79 -4.39 -5.25 7.52
CA VAL A 79 -3.40 -5.12 8.59
C VAL A 79 -4.07 -5.14 9.96
N ALA A 80 -5.21 -4.46 10.12
CA ALA A 80 -5.96 -4.45 11.37
C ALA A 80 -6.49 -5.85 11.72
N MET A 81 -7.10 -6.56 10.76
CA MET A 81 -7.58 -7.93 10.98
C MET A 81 -6.44 -8.89 11.35
N ALA A 82 -5.31 -8.83 10.64
CA ALA A 82 -4.16 -9.67 10.95
C ALA A 82 -3.54 -9.33 12.31
N TYR A 83 -3.53 -8.05 12.69
CA TYR A 83 -3.06 -7.61 14.01
C TYR A 83 -3.98 -8.12 15.13
N GLU A 84 -5.30 -8.04 14.95
CA GLU A 84 -6.27 -8.53 15.92
C GLU A 84 -6.14 -10.06 16.12
N GLU A 85 -6.03 -10.82 15.03
CA GLU A 85 -5.84 -12.27 15.07
C GLU A 85 -4.53 -12.67 15.80
N GLN A 86 -3.42 -11.99 15.49
CA GLN A 86 -2.16 -12.24 16.20
C GLN A 86 -2.23 -11.84 17.69
N ASN A 87 -2.89 -10.73 18.01
CA ASN A 87 -3.02 -10.30 19.39
C ASN A 87 -3.87 -11.28 20.20
N GLN A 88 -4.98 -11.78 19.64
CA GLN A 88 -5.81 -12.82 20.27
C GLN A 88 -5.01 -14.11 20.51
N ALA A 89 -4.30 -14.61 19.50
CA ALA A 89 -3.47 -15.81 19.64
C ALA A 89 -2.37 -15.64 20.71
N THR A 90 -1.74 -14.47 20.76
CA THR A 90 -0.70 -14.16 21.77
C THR A 90 -1.29 -14.11 23.18
N MET A 91 -2.50 -13.56 23.34
CA MET A 91 -3.19 -13.52 24.64
C MET A 91 -3.59 -14.92 25.11
N GLU A 92 -4.16 -15.75 24.23
CA GLU A 92 -4.52 -17.14 24.55
C GLU A 92 -3.29 -17.96 24.94
N GLU A 93 -2.16 -17.80 24.23
CA GLU A 93 -0.92 -18.48 24.57
C GLU A 93 -0.38 -18.04 25.95
N ALA A 94 -0.51 -16.75 26.28
CA ALA A 94 -0.13 -16.23 27.60
C ALA A 94 -1.00 -16.80 28.72
N GLU A 95 -2.32 -16.87 28.54
CA GLU A 95 -3.25 -17.46 29.51
C GLU A 95 -2.98 -18.96 29.71
N GLN A 96 -2.71 -19.70 28.64
CA GLN A 96 -2.36 -21.13 28.72
C GLN A 96 -1.05 -21.34 29.49
N LYS A 97 -0.01 -20.54 29.21
CA LYS A 97 1.26 -20.61 29.95
C LYS A 97 1.09 -20.26 31.42
N GLU A 98 0.25 -19.29 31.75
CA GLU A 98 -0.04 -18.93 33.14
C GLU A 98 -0.78 -20.07 33.86
N ALA A 99 -1.78 -20.69 33.21
CA ALA A 99 -2.50 -21.84 33.77
C ALA A 99 -1.58 -23.05 33.99
N GLU A 100 -0.71 -23.38 33.03
CA GLU A 100 0.29 -24.44 33.17
C GLU A 100 1.28 -24.15 34.30
N PHE A 101 1.74 -22.89 34.42
CA PHE A 101 2.64 -22.48 35.49
C PHE A 101 1.98 -22.60 36.87
N GLN A 102 0.72 -22.19 37.01
CA GLN A 102 -0.05 -22.33 38.25
C GLN A 102 -0.25 -23.81 38.62
N GLN A 103 -0.58 -24.68 37.67
CA GLN A 103 -0.70 -26.12 37.90
C GLN A 103 0.62 -26.75 38.35
N MET A 104 1.75 -26.38 37.72
CA MET A 104 3.07 -26.87 38.10
C MET A 104 3.44 -26.45 39.53
N LEU A 105 3.13 -25.19 39.92
CA LEU A 105 3.35 -24.70 41.28
C LEU A 105 2.51 -25.44 42.32
N GLU A 106 1.23 -25.74 42.02
CA GLU A 106 0.38 -26.53 42.92
C GLU A 106 0.89 -27.97 43.11
N GLN A 107 1.37 -28.61 42.03
CA GLN A 107 1.96 -29.94 42.12
C GLN A 107 3.22 -29.97 42.99
N LEU A 108 4.10 -28.96 42.82
CA LEU A 108 5.31 -28.82 43.65
C LEU A 108 4.98 -28.65 45.13
N LYS A 109 3.95 -27.86 45.47
CA LYS A 109 3.50 -27.68 46.86
C LYS A 109 3.02 -28.99 47.48
N LYS A 110 2.19 -29.76 46.77
CA LYS A 110 1.71 -31.07 47.25
C LYS A 110 2.85 -32.05 47.49
N GLN A 111 3.83 -32.10 46.59
CA GLN A 111 5.01 -32.95 46.77
C GLN A 111 5.85 -32.56 47.99
N GLN A 112 5.96 -31.25 48.28
CA GLN A 112 6.63 -30.78 49.50
C GLN A 112 5.89 -31.18 50.77
N GLU A 113 4.56 -31.11 50.77
CA GLU A 113 3.72 -31.51 51.91
C GLU A 113 3.78 -33.03 52.15
N GLU A 114 3.83 -33.85 51.11
CA GLU A 114 3.96 -35.32 51.23
C GLU A 114 5.37 -35.78 51.65
N ALA A 115 6.40 -34.98 51.38
CA ALA A 115 7.78 -35.26 51.76
C ALA A 115 8.11 -34.87 53.21
N GLN A 116 7.16 -34.29 53.95
CA GLN A 116 7.31 -33.79 55.32
C GLN A 116 6.56 -34.66 56.33
#